data_AF-A0A5E4PVB9-F1
#
_entry.id   AF-A0A5E4PVB9-F1
#
_cell.length_a   1.000
_cell.length_b   1.000
_cell.length_c   1.000
_cell.angle_alpha   90.00
_cell.angle_beta   90.00
_cell.angle_gamma   90.00
#
_symmetry.space_group_name_H-M   'P 1'
#
loop_
_entity.id
_entity.type
_entity.pdbx_description
1 polymer ?
#
loop_
_entity_poly.entity_id
_entity_poly.type
_entity_poly.pdbx_seq_one_letter_code
_entity_poly.pdbx_strand_id
1 'polypeptide(L)'
;MVAFVDIKGYEDFVKYVESLDINGPPVFVYFSGSKNADGNSWCPDCVEEKYNICNKACPFRTDSRIKLMVIPTLIKWKGVQRLEGSQCNKRELLQMLFEDDE
;
A
#
# COMPACT_ATOMS: atom_id res chain seq x y z
N MET A 1 13.84 -1.63 -15.40
CA MET A 1 12.52 -2.14 -15.86
C MET A 1 11.63 -2.26 -14.62
N VAL A 2 10.42 -1.72 -14.65
CA VAL A 2 9.49 -1.79 -13.50
C VAL A 2 8.44 -2.85 -13.77
N ALA A 3 8.20 -3.73 -12.79
CA ALA A 3 7.13 -4.72 -12.85
C ALA A 3 5.97 -4.26 -11.95
N PHE A 4 4.76 -4.29 -12.49
CA PHE A 4 3.54 -3.97 -11.74
C PHE A 4 2.78 -5.25 -11.42
N VAL A 5 2.38 -5.40 -10.17
CA VAL A 5 1.56 -6.52 -9.69
C VAL A 5 0.36 -5.92 -8.98
N ASP A 6 -0.85 -6.22 -9.48
CA ASP A 6 -2.10 -5.84 -8.82
C ASP A 6 -2.52 -6.96 -7.86
N ILE A 7 -2.74 -6.62 -6.59
CA ILE A 7 -3.06 -7.56 -5.52
C ILE A 7 -4.29 -7.08 -4.79
N LYS A 8 -5.25 -7.99 -4.57
CA LYS A 8 -6.51 -7.68 -3.89
C LYS A 8 -6.61 -8.46 -2.60
N GLY A 9 -6.75 -7.73 -1.50
CA GLY A 9 -6.95 -8.32 -0.18
C GLY A 9 -5.66 -8.67 0.56
N TYR A 10 -5.81 -8.88 1.87
CA TYR A 10 -4.69 -9.05 2.79
C TYR A 10 -3.97 -10.39 2.62
N GLU A 11 -4.71 -11.47 2.38
CA GLU A 11 -4.12 -12.82 2.31
C GLU A 11 -3.15 -12.95 1.14
N ASP A 12 -3.54 -12.45 -0.04
CA ASP A 12 -2.68 -12.49 -1.22
C ASP A 12 -1.52 -11.50 -1.12
N PHE A 13 -1.75 -10.36 -0.44
CA PHE A 13 -0.67 -9.43 -0.11
C PHE A 13 0.40 -10.10 0.74
N VAL A 14 0.02 -10.80 1.83
CA VAL A 14 0.95 -11.50 2.73
C VAL A 14 1.75 -12.56 1.96
N LYS A 15 1.08 -13.41 1.17
CA LYS A 15 1.74 -14.43 0.35
C LYS A 15 2.77 -13.80 -0.60
N TYR A 16 2.40 -12.69 -1.24
CA TYR A 16 3.29 -12.00 -2.16
C TYR A 16 4.53 -11.46 -1.45
N VAL A 17 4.35 -10.72 -0.35
CA VAL A 17 5.49 -10.10 0.34
C VAL A 17 6.42 -11.10 1.02
N GLU A 18 5.91 -12.27 1.40
CA GLU A 18 6.70 -13.39 1.92
C GLU A 18 7.51 -14.09 0.83
N SER A 19 7.04 -14.04 -0.42
CA SER A 19 7.77 -14.58 -1.58
C SER A 19 8.88 -13.67 -2.12
N LEU A 20 8.97 -12.43 -1.63
CA LEU A 20 9.95 -11.45 -2.12
C LEU A 20 11.38 -11.78 -1.66
N ASP A 21 12.30 -11.86 -2.62
CA ASP A 21 13.73 -11.94 -2.35
C ASP A 21 14.21 -10.68 -1.61
N ILE A 22 14.95 -10.86 -0.52
CA ILE A 22 15.56 -9.76 0.24
C ILE A 22 16.72 -9.10 -0.49
N ASN A 23 17.39 -9.82 -1.38
CA ASN A 23 18.45 -9.29 -2.22
C ASN A 23 17.92 -8.86 -3.60
N GLY A 24 16.60 -8.91 -3.78
CA GLY A 24 15.93 -8.49 -4.99
C GLY A 24 15.93 -6.96 -5.16
N PRO A 25 15.35 -6.48 -6.28
CA PRO A 25 15.19 -5.05 -6.51
C PRO A 25 14.29 -4.40 -5.44
N PRO A 26 14.38 -3.06 -5.25
CA PRO A 26 13.52 -2.36 -4.31
C PRO A 26 12.05 -2.56 -4.68
N VAL A 27 11.23 -2.86 -3.66
CA VAL A 27 9.80 -3.09 -3.81
C VAL A 27 9.04 -1.94 -3.18
N PHE A 28 8.12 -1.36 -3.94
CA PHE A 28 7.23 -0.30 -3.48
C PHE A 28 5.81 -0.82 -3.45
N VAL A 29 5.14 -0.66 -2.31
CA VAL A 29 3.77 -1.09 -2.10
C VAL A 29 2.86 0.12 -2.03
N TYR A 30 1.92 0.21 -2.97
CA TYR A 30 0.92 1.27 -3.02
C TYR A 30 -0.44 0.73 -2.56
N PHE A 31 -0.88 1.15 -1.38
CA PHE A 31 -2.19 0.84 -0.84
C PHE A 31 -3.20 1.88 -1.30
N SER A 32 -4.27 1.41 -1.96
CA SER A 32 -5.37 2.25 -2.43
C SER A 32 -6.71 1.53 -2.29
N GLY A 33 -7.81 2.30 -2.31
CA GLY A 33 -9.16 1.75 -2.33
C GLY A 33 -9.46 1.04 -3.64
N SER A 34 -10.30 0.01 -3.59
CA SER A 34 -10.75 -0.73 -4.77
C SER A 34 -11.77 0.06 -5.57
N LYS A 35 -11.52 0.31 -6.87
CA LYS A 35 -12.51 0.95 -7.73
C LYS A 35 -13.75 0.06 -7.89
N ASN A 36 -14.93 0.67 -7.93
CA ASN A 36 -16.16 -0.03 -8.30
C ASN A 36 -16.23 -0.22 -9.84
N ALA A 37 -17.24 -0.97 -10.31
CA ALA A 37 -17.46 -1.25 -11.73
C ALA A 37 -17.61 0.03 -12.59
N ASP A 38 -18.03 1.14 -11.98
CA ASP A 38 -18.21 2.45 -12.64
C ASP A 38 -16.91 3.27 -12.74
N GLY A 39 -15.75 2.71 -12.35
CA GLY A 39 -14.45 3.37 -12.48
C GLY A 39 -14.19 4.48 -11.46
N ASN A 40 -15.14 4.74 -10.56
CA ASN A 40 -14.93 5.63 -9.43
C ASN A 40 -14.00 4.96 -8.42
N SER A 41 -13.05 5.73 -7.89
CA SER A 41 -12.30 5.35 -6.69
C SER A 41 -13.26 5.33 -5.50
N TRP A 42 -14.01 4.25 -5.43
CA TRP A 42 -14.82 3.92 -4.29
C TRP A 42 -13.85 3.45 -3.22
N CYS A 43 -13.72 4.16 -2.11
CA CYS A 43 -13.26 3.46 -0.93
C CYS A 43 -14.51 2.93 -0.23
N PRO A 44 -14.75 1.61 -0.21
CA PRO A 44 -15.86 1.00 0.53
C PRO A 44 -15.67 1.08 2.06
N ASP A 45 -14.98 2.10 2.57
CA ASP A 45 -14.73 2.40 4.00
C ASP A 45 -16.02 2.64 4.83
N CYS A 46 -17.20 2.31 4.28
CA CYS A 46 -18.50 2.43 4.94
C CYS A 46 -19.44 1.22 4.81
N VAL A 47 -19.07 0.07 4.23
CA VAL A 47 -20.09 -1.00 4.02
C VAL A 47 -19.67 -2.46 4.27
N GLU A 48 -18.41 -2.86 4.08
CA GLU A 48 -17.94 -4.22 4.43
C GLU A 48 -17.02 -4.17 5.65
N GLU A 49 -17.54 -4.58 6.80
CA GLU A 49 -16.97 -4.30 8.11
C GLU A 49 -15.54 -4.84 8.27
N LYS A 50 -15.23 -6.02 7.74
CA LYS A 50 -13.97 -6.75 8.00
C LYS A 50 -12.70 -6.11 7.42
N TYR A 51 -12.79 -5.43 6.28
CA TYR A 51 -11.64 -4.86 5.56
C TYR A 51 -11.73 -3.34 5.39
N ASN A 52 -12.78 -2.71 5.94
CA ASN A 52 -12.87 -1.27 6.11
C ASN A 52 -11.59 -0.80 6.80
N ILE A 53 -10.82 0.11 6.18
CA ILE A 53 -9.61 0.57 6.83
C ILE A 53 -10.02 1.16 8.18
N CYS A 54 -11.06 1.97 8.27
CA CYS A 54 -11.57 2.54 9.52
C CYS A 54 -12.01 1.51 10.58
N ASN A 55 -12.17 0.22 10.25
CA ASN A 55 -12.35 -0.81 11.26
C ASN A 55 -11.03 -1.07 12.02
N LYS A 56 -11.08 -0.98 13.35
CA LYS A 56 -9.96 -1.34 14.24
C LYS A 56 -9.44 -2.77 14.05
N ALA A 57 -10.28 -3.68 13.54
CA ALA A 57 -9.92 -5.07 13.27
C ALA A 57 -9.30 -5.30 11.87
N CYS A 58 -9.19 -4.26 11.03
CA CYS A 58 -8.62 -4.42 9.69
C CYS A 58 -7.19 -4.97 9.77
N PRO A 59 -6.88 -6.12 9.11
CA PRO A 59 -5.55 -6.72 9.16
C PRO A 59 -4.44 -5.78 8.69
N PHE A 60 -4.73 -4.88 7.75
CA PHE A 60 -3.77 -3.88 7.30
C PHE A 60 -3.45 -2.81 8.37
N ARG A 61 -4.37 -2.56 9.32
CA ARG A 61 -4.13 -1.67 10.47
C ARG A 61 -3.41 -2.35 11.62
N THR A 62 -3.72 -3.62 11.86
CA THR A 62 -3.21 -4.36 13.02
C THR A 62 -1.86 -5.01 12.73
N ASP A 63 -1.53 -5.29 11.47
CA ASP A 63 -0.20 -5.77 11.08
C ASP A 63 0.85 -4.69 11.39
N SER A 64 1.82 -5.05 12.26
CA SER A 64 2.89 -4.15 12.70
C SER A 64 3.83 -3.71 11.58
N ARG A 65 3.93 -4.48 10.50
CA ARG A 65 4.74 -4.18 9.31
C ARG A 65 4.10 -3.10 8.44
N ILE A 66 2.76 -3.03 8.45
CA ILE A 66 2.00 -2.18 7.53
C ILE A 66 1.44 -0.96 8.27
N LYS A 67 0.75 -1.21 9.40
CA LYS A 67 0.06 -0.21 10.23
C LYS A 67 -0.57 0.90 9.39
N LEU A 68 -1.41 0.50 8.45
CA LEU A 68 -1.99 1.39 7.43
C LEU A 68 -3.04 2.30 8.06
N MET A 69 -2.74 3.59 8.24
CA MET A 69 -3.63 4.50 8.96
C MET A 69 -4.58 5.30 8.07
N VAL A 70 -4.11 5.59 6.86
CA VAL A 70 -4.78 6.42 5.87
C VAL A 70 -4.51 5.81 4.50
N ILE A 71 -5.32 6.15 3.52
CA ILE A 71 -5.07 5.86 2.11
C ILE A 71 -5.21 7.16 1.30
N PRO A 72 -4.53 7.29 0.15
CA PRO A 72 -3.52 6.37 -0.36
C PRO A 72 -2.24 6.37 0.51
N THR A 73 -1.54 5.24 0.54
CA THR A 73 -0.23 5.14 1.21
C THR A 73 0.74 4.37 0.32
N LEU A 74 1.93 4.94 0.11
CA LEU A 74 3.04 4.32 -0.59
C LEU A 74 4.13 3.98 0.42
N ILE A 75 4.62 2.74 0.42
CA ILE A 75 5.67 2.27 1.33
C ILE A 75 6.80 1.66 0.52
N LYS A 76 8.05 2.02 0.83
CA LYS A 76 9.22 1.24 0.40
C LYS A 76 9.31 0.01 1.30
N TRP A 77 9.05 -1.18 0.75
CA TRP A 77 8.95 -2.41 1.51
C TRP A 77 10.27 -2.73 2.23
N LYS A 78 10.18 -3.18 3.49
CA LYS A 78 11.31 -3.36 4.43
C LYS A 78 12.06 -2.07 4.83
N GLY A 79 11.69 -0.91 4.29
CA GLY A 79 12.19 0.39 4.71
C GLY A 79 11.29 1.08 5.73
N VAL A 80 11.76 2.19 6.28
CA VAL A 80 10.97 3.10 7.13
C VAL A 80 10.26 4.20 6.32
N GLN A 81 10.63 4.35 5.05
CA GLN A 81 10.15 5.42 4.20
C GLN A 81 8.74 5.11 3.67
N ARG A 82 7.82 6.03 3.93
CA ARG A 82 6.44 5.96 3.46
C ARG A 82 5.88 7.35 3.18
N LEU A 83 4.96 7.43 2.24
CA LEU A 83 4.16 8.61 1.94
C LEU A 83 2.69 8.28 2.19
N GLU A 84 1.97 9.20 2.82
CA GLU A 84 0.61 9.00 3.26
C GLU A 84 -0.30 10.14 2.79
N GLY A 85 -1.52 9.80 2.38
CA GLY A 85 -2.56 10.75 1.98
C GLY A 85 -2.08 11.71 0.89
N SER A 86 -2.12 13.02 1.20
CA SER A 86 -1.74 14.09 0.26
C SER A 86 -0.25 14.08 -0.11
N GLN A 87 0.62 13.43 0.66
CA GLN A 87 2.04 13.29 0.32
C GLN A 87 2.23 12.47 -0.95
N CYS A 88 1.34 11.51 -1.24
CA CYS A 88 1.37 10.73 -2.47
C CYS A 88 1.12 11.57 -3.74
N ASN A 89 0.61 12.80 -3.59
CA ASN A 89 0.37 13.72 -4.71
C ASN A 89 1.54 14.70 -4.92
N LYS A 90 2.54 14.70 -4.03
CA LYS A 90 3.68 15.61 -4.12
C LYS A 90 4.78 14.96 -4.94
N ARG A 91 5.03 15.52 -6.13
CA ARG A 91 6.04 15.00 -7.05
C ARG A 91 7.43 14.99 -6.41
N GLU A 92 7.80 16.04 -5.66
CA GLU A 92 9.11 16.08 -5.01
C GLU A 92 9.30 14.93 -4.00
N LEU A 93 8.26 14.57 -3.26
CA LEU A 93 8.36 13.50 -2.27
C LEU A 93 8.42 12.11 -2.91
N LEU A 94 7.66 11.92 -3.99
CA LEU A 94 7.75 10.70 -4.79
C LEU A 94 9.15 10.53 -5.38
N GLN A 95 9.69 11.61 -5.92
CA GLN A 95 11.02 11.63 -6.50
C GLN A 95 12.08 11.23 -5.45
N MET A 96 12.06 11.86 -4.27
CA MET A 96 12.96 11.50 -3.16
C MET A 96 12.80 10.02 -2.75
N LEU A 97 11.56 9.52 -2.63
CA LEU A 97 11.30 8.15 -2.22
C LEU A 97 11.88 7.10 -3.21
N PHE A 98 11.92 7.43 -4.50
CA PHE A 98 12.45 6.54 -5.54
C PHE A 98 13.94 6.75 -5.84
N GLU A 99 14.52 7.89 -5.48
CA GLU A 99 15.90 8.25 -5.79
C GLU A 99 16.90 7.90 -4.67
N ASP A 100 16.44 7.57 -3.47
CA ASP A 100 17.31 7.20 -2.32
C ASP A 100 17.97 5.79 -2.44
N ASP A 101 18.13 5.25 -3.65
CA ASP A 101 18.78 3.94 -3.93
C ASP A 101 20.06 4.09 -4.80
N GLU A 102 20.83 5.17 -4.61
CA GLU A 102 22.25 5.28 -5.04
C GLU A 102 23.23 5.16 -3.86
#